data_AF-A0A1E7XE91-F1
#
_entry.id   AF-A0A1E7XE91-F1
#
_cell.length_a   1.000
_cell.length_b   1.000
_cell.length_c   1.000
_cell.angle_alpha   90.00
_cell.angle_beta   90.00
_cell.angle_gamma   90.00
#
_symmetry.space_group_name_H-M   'P 1'
#
loop_
_entity.id
_entity.type
_entity.pdbx_description
1 polymer ?
#
loop_
_entity_poly.entity_id
_entity_poly.type
_entity_poly.pdbx_seq_one_letter_code
_entity_poly.pdbx_strand_id
1 'polypeptide(L)'
;MKKRKILLGTVALSLGLLFAVGSSNNVNAATWHKGTPRVLHGYWYNKQDKLLITNKSVYIIPKTGASVSRVKSVKYRYLGHRTYQYHQKFDPNGSYTGKITISANHRYVKFAGVSGLFSRN
;
A
#
# COMPACT_ATOMS: atom_id res chain seq x y z
N MET A 1 41.19 -58.73 -39.40
CA MET A 1 41.72 -57.35 -39.40
C MET A 1 40.57 -56.34 -39.40
N LYS A 2 40.59 -55.40 -38.45
CA LYS A 2 39.94 -54.05 -38.41
C LYS A 2 38.42 -53.95 -38.71
N LYS A 3 37.55 -54.11 -37.71
CA LYS A 3 36.90 -53.06 -36.87
C LYS A 3 36.37 -51.83 -37.64
N ARG A 4 35.06 -51.81 -37.92
CA ARG A 4 34.26 -50.61 -38.26
C ARG A 4 32.81 -50.77 -37.81
N LYS A 5 32.43 -50.13 -36.69
CA LYS A 5 31.09 -49.64 -36.26
C LYS A 5 31.37 -48.71 -35.05
N ILE A 6 31.78 -47.46 -35.25
CA ILE A 6 30.95 -46.24 -35.25
C ILE A 6 29.98 -46.17 -34.06
N LEU A 7 30.38 -45.34 -33.09
CA LEU A 7 29.66 -44.65 -32.02
C LEU A 7 28.81 -45.44 -31.01
N LEU A 8 29.41 -45.68 -29.84
CA LEU A 8 28.74 -45.83 -28.55
C LEU A 8 29.15 -44.66 -27.64
N GLY A 9 28.18 -44.06 -26.95
CA GLY A 9 28.35 -43.12 -25.84
C GLY A 9 28.62 -41.68 -26.29
N THR A 10 27.98 -40.63 -25.76
CA THR A 10 27.32 -40.50 -24.46
C THR A 10 26.41 -39.27 -24.57
N VAL A 11 25.09 -39.47 -24.65
CA VAL A 11 24.13 -38.37 -24.46
C VAL A 11 24.03 -38.13 -22.96
N ALA A 12 24.89 -37.25 -22.45
CA ALA A 12 24.83 -36.79 -21.07
C ALA A 12 25.13 -35.29 -21.03
N LEU A 13 24.38 -34.49 -21.80
CA LEU A 13 24.15 -33.10 -21.41
C LEU A 13 23.06 -33.09 -20.34
N SER A 14 23.53 -33.36 -19.13
CA SER A 14 23.17 -32.64 -17.90
C SER A 14 21.79 -31.97 -17.90
N LEU A 15 20.88 -32.62 -17.18
CA LEU A 15 19.66 -32.09 -16.55
C LEU A 15 19.97 -30.84 -15.67
N GLY A 16 20.33 -29.72 -16.29
CA GLY A 16 20.73 -28.49 -15.62
C GLY A 16 19.71 -27.34 -15.68
N LEU A 17 18.50 -27.58 -16.20
CA LEU A 17 17.47 -26.54 -16.40
C LEU A 17 16.27 -26.65 -15.44
N LEU A 18 16.44 -27.18 -14.23
CA LEU A 18 15.33 -27.35 -13.28
C LEU A 18 15.35 -26.42 -12.04
N PHE A 19 16.27 -25.46 -11.95
CA PHE A 19 16.35 -24.58 -10.77
C PHE A 19 16.32 -23.08 -11.06
N ALA A 20 15.60 -22.67 -12.11
CA ALA A 20 15.13 -21.29 -12.25
C ALA A 20 13.62 -21.21 -11.96
N VAL A 21 13.16 -21.81 -10.84
CA VAL A 21 11.96 -21.30 -10.15
C VAL A 21 12.39 -20.00 -9.45
N GLY A 22 12.67 -18.99 -10.27
CA GLY A 22 12.97 -17.65 -9.81
C GLY A 22 11.70 -17.07 -9.21
N SER A 23 11.65 -17.05 -7.88
CA SER A 23 10.70 -16.32 -7.03
C SER A 23 9.32 -16.17 -7.66
N SER A 24 8.39 -17.06 -7.30
CA SER A 24 6.99 -16.68 -7.29
C SER A 24 6.90 -15.45 -6.37
N ASN A 25 6.89 -14.27 -6.97
CA ASN A 25 6.43 -13.07 -6.31
C ASN A 25 4.98 -13.39 -5.96
N ASN A 26 4.76 -13.95 -4.77
CA ASN A 26 3.47 -13.94 -4.11
C ASN A 26 3.16 -12.46 -3.85
N VAL A 27 2.74 -11.77 -4.92
CA VAL A 27 1.99 -10.54 -4.84
C VAL A 27 0.71 -10.97 -4.15
N ASN A 28 0.76 -11.01 -2.82
CA ASN A 28 -0.44 -11.02 -2.00
C ASN A 28 -1.21 -9.80 -2.47
N ALA A 29 -2.25 -10.05 -3.28
CA ALA A 29 -3.10 -9.01 -3.80
C ALA A 29 -3.57 -8.21 -2.58
N ALA A 30 -3.19 -6.93 -2.51
CA ALA A 30 -3.40 -6.12 -1.32
C ALA A 30 -4.90 -6.07 -1.01
N THR A 31 -5.30 -6.81 0.03
CA THR A 31 -6.69 -7.00 0.41
C THR A 31 -7.23 -5.74 1.07
N TRP A 32 -8.50 -5.44 0.81
CA TRP A 32 -9.18 -4.30 1.41
C TRP A 32 -9.73 -4.68 2.78
N HIS A 33 -9.26 -4.00 3.81
CA HIS A 33 -9.74 -4.11 5.18
C HIS A 33 -10.73 -2.98 5.48
N LYS A 34 -11.70 -3.26 6.36
CA LYS A 34 -12.65 -2.25 6.82
C LYS A 34 -11.97 -1.25 7.75
N GLY A 35 -12.30 0.03 7.59
CA GLY A 35 -11.86 1.12 8.45
C GLY A 35 -10.51 1.71 8.04
N THR A 36 -9.68 2.06 9.04
CA THR A 36 -8.33 2.60 8.82
C THR A 36 -7.30 1.97 9.78
N PRO A 37 -6.02 1.91 9.42
CA PRO A 37 -4.97 1.37 10.29
C PRO A 37 -4.89 2.13 11.62
N ARG A 38 -4.87 1.40 12.73
CA ARG A 38 -4.84 1.97 14.09
C ARG A 38 -3.64 2.89 14.33
N VAL A 39 -2.49 2.61 13.72
CA VAL A 39 -1.28 3.44 13.80
C VAL A 39 -1.48 4.86 13.27
N LEU A 40 -2.43 5.05 12.34
CA LEU A 40 -2.74 6.35 11.76
C LEU A 40 -3.76 7.14 12.59
N HIS A 41 -4.47 6.52 13.55
CA HIS A 41 -5.58 7.17 14.26
C HIS A 41 -5.11 8.37 15.09
N GLY A 42 -5.90 9.44 15.06
CA GLY A 42 -5.68 10.66 15.82
C GLY A 42 -5.70 11.92 14.96
N TYR A 43 -5.23 13.01 15.56
CA TYR A 43 -5.06 14.29 14.90
C TYR A 43 -3.60 14.47 14.48
N TRP A 44 -3.43 14.92 13.24
CA TRP A 44 -2.15 15.30 12.69
C TRP A 44 -2.26 16.75 12.21
N TYR A 45 -1.21 17.53 12.40
CA TYR A 45 -1.22 18.97 12.18
C TYR A 45 -0.12 19.36 11.21
N ASN A 46 -0.44 20.25 10.28
CA ASN A 46 0.57 21.00 9.53
C ASN A 46 0.33 22.51 9.74
N LYS A 47 1.03 23.37 9.00
CA LYS A 47 0.89 24.84 9.15
C LYS A 47 -0.50 25.37 8.79
N GLN A 48 -1.24 24.70 7.91
CA GLN A 48 -2.46 25.19 7.26
C GLN A 48 -3.71 24.37 7.60
N ASP A 49 -3.53 23.08 7.89
CA ASP A 49 -4.56 22.07 7.94
C ASP A 49 -4.36 21.12 9.14
N LYS A 50 -5.47 20.50 9.52
CA LYS A 50 -5.54 19.41 10.48
C LYS A 50 -6.09 18.17 9.78
N LEU A 51 -5.35 17.08 9.85
CA LEU A 51 -5.76 15.77 9.35
C LEU A 51 -6.28 14.92 10.52
N LEU A 52 -7.58 14.64 10.53
CA LEU A 52 -8.23 13.74 11.48
C LEU A 52 -8.39 12.36 10.83
N ILE A 53 -7.79 11.35 11.43
CA ILE A 53 -7.93 9.95 11.01
C ILE A 53 -8.60 9.18 12.14
N THR A 54 -9.74 8.56 11.84
CA THR A 54 -10.45 7.65 12.73
C THR A 54 -10.67 6.32 12.02
N ASN A 55 -11.13 5.30 12.75
CA ASN A 55 -11.52 4.03 12.13
C ASN A 55 -12.65 4.18 11.07
N LYS A 56 -13.42 5.27 11.11
CA LYS A 56 -14.60 5.47 10.24
C LYS A 56 -14.46 6.61 9.24
N SER A 57 -13.42 7.42 9.33
CA SER A 57 -13.26 8.61 8.50
C SER A 57 -11.82 9.08 8.41
N VAL A 58 -11.51 9.78 7.33
CA VAL A 58 -10.28 10.51 7.09
C VAL A 58 -10.68 11.89 6.59
N TYR A 59 -10.39 12.93 7.37
CA TYR A 59 -10.77 14.31 7.06
C TYR A 59 -9.57 15.25 7.10
N ILE A 60 -9.49 16.13 6.12
CA ILE A 60 -8.61 17.30 6.15
C ILE A 60 -9.50 18.49 6.50
N ILE A 61 -9.10 19.23 7.52
CA ILE A 61 -9.81 20.38 8.06
C ILE A 61 -8.84 21.57 7.97
N PRO A 62 -9.00 22.46 6.98
CA PRO A 62 -8.26 23.70 6.89
C PRO A 62 -8.49 24.57 8.12
N LYS A 63 -7.53 25.44 8.46
CA LYS A 63 -7.65 26.41 9.55
C LYS A 63 -8.86 27.34 9.41
N THR A 64 -9.27 27.63 8.17
CA THR A 64 -10.47 28.45 7.88
C THR A 64 -11.79 27.70 8.11
N GLY A 65 -11.73 26.43 8.51
CA GLY A 65 -12.89 25.56 8.62
C GLY A 65 -13.22 24.85 7.30
N ALA A 66 -14.00 23.78 7.40
CA ALA A 66 -14.54 23.07 6.25
C ALA A 66 -15.88 22.42 6.63
N SER A 67 -16.81 22.44 5.66
CA SER A 67 -17.96 21.54 5.68
C SER A 67 -17.56 20.25 4.96
N VAL A 68 -17.77 19.10 5.62
CA VAL A 68 -17.40 17.80 5.06
C VAL A 68 -18.64 16.92 4.97
N SER A 69 -18.79 16.21 3.86
CA SER A 69 -19.85 15.22 3.72
C SER A 69 -19.67 14.09 4.73
N ARG A 70 -20.80 13.52 5.16
CA ARG A 70 -20.80 12.36 6.07
C ARG A 70 -20.17 11.16 5.38
N VAL A 71 -19.16 10.57 6.02
CA VAL A 71 -18.55 9.33 5.53
C VAL A 71 -19.46 8.14 5.87
N LYS A 72 -19.86 7.40 4.85
CA LYS A 72 -20.67 6.18 4.94
C LYS A 72 -19.82 4.95 5.27
N SER A 73 -18.65 4.84 4.64
CA SER A 73 -17.73 3.73 4.88
C SER A 73 -16.31 4.08 4.47
N VAL A 74 -15.33 3.53 5.18
CA VAL A 74 -13.91 3.56 4.79
C VAL A 74 -13.39 2.15 4.71
N LYS A 75 -12.54 1.91 3.70
CA LYS A 75 -11.71 0.72 3.60
C LYS A 75 -10.28 1.15 3.37
N TYR A 76 -9.31 0.32 3.76
CA TYR A 76 -7.91 0.54 3.46
C TYR A 76 -7.24 -0.74 2.95
N ARG A 77 -6.13 -0.57 2.25
CA ARG A 77 -5.21 -1.66 1.92
C ARG A 77 -3.77 -1.19 2.14
N TYR A 78 -2.91 -2.11 2.57
CA TYR A 78 -1.50 -1.82 2.73
C TYR A 78 -0.78 -1.94 1.38
N LEU A 79 -0.01 -0.92 1.01
CA LEU A 79 0.75 -0.89 -0.25
C LEU A 79 2.24 -1.20 -0.06
N GLY A 80 2.67 -1.55 1.16
CA GLY A 80 4.10 -1.65 1.49
C GLY A 80 4.69 -0.32 1.91
N HIS A 81 5.93 -0.35 2.40
CA HIS A 81 6.71 0.84 2.78
C HIS A 81 5.94 1.84 3.66
N ARG A 82 5.16 1.34 4.63
CA ARG A 82 4.36 2.17 5.56
C ARG A 82 3.34 3.08 4.86
N THR A 83 2.96 2.70 3.64
CA THR A 83 1.99 3.41 2.82
C THR A 83 0.68 2.65 2.79
N TYR A 84 -0.40 3.35 3.08
CA TYR A 84 -1.75 2.82 3.11
C TYR A 84 -2.58 3.58 2.09
N GLN A 85 -3.28 2.84 1.23
CA GLN A 85 -4.32 3.43 0.40
C GLN A 85 -5.64 3.26 1.13
N TYR A 86 -6.45 4.30 1.15
CA TYR A 86 -7.79 4.24 1.72
C TYR A 86 -8.81 4.70 0.69
N HIS A 87 -10.01 4.18 0.81
CA HIS A 87 -11.15 4.48 -0.04
C HIS A 87 -12.34 4.82 0.88
N GLN A 88 -12.87 6.03 0.75
CA GLN A 88 -14.04 6.50 1.48
C GLN A 88 -15.22 6.63 0.54
N LYS A 89 -16.40 6.27 1.02
CA LYS A 89 -17.68 6.59 0.39
C LYS A 89 -18.41 7.61 1.25
N PHE A 90 -19.05 8.58 0.62
CA PHE A 90 -19.80 9.66 1.25
C PHE A 90 -21.29 9.58 0.90
N ASP A 91 -22.11 10.18 1.74
CA ASP A 91 -23.55 10.35 1.57
C ASP A 91 -23.85 11.77 1.02
N PRO A 92 -24.81 11.99 0.08
CA PRO A 92 -25.65 11.01 -0.61
C PRO A 92 -24.91 10.20 -1.68
N ASN A 93 -23.98 10.82 -2.39
CA ASN A 93 -23.16 10.16 -3.41
C ASN A 93 -21.79 10.82 -3.44
N GLY A 94 -20.74 10.01 -3.44
CA GLY A 94 -19.37 10.47 -3.51
C GLY A 94 -18.41 9.38 -3.08
N SER A 95 -17.21 9.37 -3.68
CA SER A 95 -16.14 8.52 -3.21
C SER A 95 -14.80 9.20 -3.41
N TYR A 96 -13.87 8.90 -2.52
CA TYR A 96 -12.52 9.42 -2.59
C TYR A 96 -11.52 8.32 -2.25
N THR A 97 -10.46 8.23 -3.04
CA THR A 97 -9.34 7.33 -2.77
C THR A 97 -8.09 8.16 -2.56
N GLY A 98 -7.47 8.00 -1.39
CA GLY A 98 -6.25 8.70 -1.02
C GLY A 98 -5.16 7.74 -0.58
N LYS A 99 -3.94 8.27 -0.43
CA LYS A 99 -2.80 7.55 0.14
C LYS A 99 -2.26 8.31 1.34
N ILE A 100 -1.88 7.56 2.37
CA ILE A 100 -1.24 8.06 3.58
C ILE A 100 0.02 7.25 3.80
N THR A 101 1.16 7.95 3.92
CA THR A 101 2.45 7.33 4.25
C THR A 101 2.85 7.81 5.63
N ILE A 102 3.13 6.87 6.54
CA ILE A 102 3.66 7.19 7.87
C ILE A 102 5.18 7.04 7.89
N SER A 103 5.85 8.02 8.50
CA SER A 103 7.29 7.98 8.75
C SER A 103 7.69 6.81 9.65
N ALA A 104 8.95 6.38 9.55
CA ALA A 104 9.45 5.23 10.31
C ALA A 104 9.34 5.39 11.84
N ASN A 105 9.45 6.62 12.34
CA ASN A 105 9.34 6.96 13.75
C ASN A 105 7.90 7.28 14.19
N HIS A 106 6.91 7.12 13.29
CA HIS A 106 5.49 7.41 13.51
C HIS A 106 5.16 8.86 13.91
N ARG A 107 6.10 9.81 13.76
CA ARG A 107 5.91 11.21 14.16
C ARG A 107 5.25 12.05 13.07
N TYR A 108 5.41 11.63 11.82
CA TYR A 108 4.89 12.35 10.65
C TYR A 108 4.08 11.44 9.74
N VAL A 109 3.07 12.03 9.11
CA VAL A 109 2.33 11.44 7.98
C VAL A 109 2.37 12.37 6.78
N LYS A 110 2.49 11.78 5.60
CA LYS A 110 2.29 12.44 4.31
C LYS A 110 0.94 12.01 3.77
N PHE A 111 0.09 12.98 3.48
CA PHE A 111 -1.21 12.75 2.85
C PHE A 111 -1.14 13.13 1.38
N ALA A 112 -1.45 12.20 0.48
CA ALA A 112 -1.41 12.47 -0.95
C ALA A 112 -2.50 13.47 -1.35
N GLY A 113 -2.11 14.55 -2.03
CA GLY A 113 -3.01 15.64 -2.43
C GLY A 113 -2.91 16.89 -1.57
N VAL A 114 -2.17 16.85 -0.46
CA VAL A 114 -1.84 18.05 0.34
C VAL A 114 -0.32 18.20 0.40
N SER A 115 0.16 19.43 0.29
CA SER A 115 1.59 19.74 0.41
C SER A 115 2.05 19.66 1.87
N GLY A 116 3.29 19.21 2.06
CA GLY A 116 3.91 19.13 3.38
C GLY A 116 3.64 17.83 4.14
N LEU A 117 4.14 17.83 5.38
CA LEU A 117 4.01 16.72 6.34
C LEU A 117 3.11 17.17 7.49
N PHE A 118 2.30 16.26 8.00
CA PHE A 118 1.56 16.48 9.23
C PHE A 118 2.27 15.77 10.36
N SER A 119 2.42 16.43 11.51
CA SER A 119 2.98 15.84 12.74
C SER A 119 1.91 15.59 13.78
N ARG A 120 2.14 14.65 14.70
CA ARG A 120 1.41 14.65 15.97
C ARG A 120 1.91 15.81 16.83
N ASN A 121 1.00 16.44 17.58
CA ASN A 121 1.38 17.24 18.75
C ASN A 121 1.81 16.32 19.88
#